data_AF-A0A1E8TQ32-F1
#
_entry.id   AF-A0A1E8TQ32-F1
#
_cell.length_a   1.000
_cell.length_b   1.000
_cell.length_c   1.000
_cell.angle_alpha   90.00
_cell.angle_beta   90.00
_cell.angle_gamma   90.00
#
_symmetry.space_group_name_H-M   'P 1'
#
loop_
_entity.id
_entity.type
_entity.pdbx_description
1 polymer ?
#
loop_
_entity_poly.entity_id
_entity_poly.type
_entity_poly.pdbx_seq_one_letter_code
_entity_poly.pdbx_strand_id
1 'polypeptide(L)'
;MLENGDLIFAKDDSDIGQAIQESTGHYSHVAIFLDGQVYHASGKAGVVCQEPRDFFESDCLYDIYSYPQIDIQKVKKRADQHLGAPYNFSFYPDGEGFYCSQYIADILPIFETIPMKFGDNTQEISDFWREYYRDLGLPVPLNQPGTNPSQLATSPLLVCKERNLHDSDF
;
A
#
# COMPACT_ATOMS: atom_id res chain seq x y z
N MET A 1 -7.78 11.99 14.95
CA MET A 1 -8.70 12.49 13.91
C MET A 1 -7.90 12.66 12.64
N LEU A 2 -8.40 12.18 11.50
CA LEU A 2 -7.69 12.27 10.22
C LEU A 2 -7.58 13.71 9.74
N GLU A 3 -6.40 14.06 9.22
CA GLU A 3 -6.08 15.34 8.63
C GLU A 3 -5.64 15.16 7.17
N ASN A 4 -5.83 16.21 6.38
CA ASN A 4 -5.50 16.20 4.96
C ASN A 4 -4.00 15.85 4.76
N GLY A 5 -3.72 14.81 3.98
CA GLY A 5 -2.38 14.29 3.74
C GLY A 5 -1.93 13.15 4.66
N ASP A 6 -2.77 12.73 5.60
CA ASP A 6 -2.49 11.55 6.42
C ASP A 6 -2.41 10.30 5.55
N LEU A 7 -1.31 9.57 5.67
CA LEU A 7 -1.14 8.23 5.15
C LEU A 7 -1.72 7.23 6.15
N ILE A 8 -2.53 6.31 5.64
CA ILE A 8 -3.20 5.28 6.41
C ILE A 8 -2.63 3.94 5.98
N PHE A 9 -1.93 3.27 6.88
CA PHE A 9 -1.38 1.94 6.66
C PHE A 9 -2.30 0.92 7.33
N ALA A 10 -2.69 -0.11 6.60
CA ALA A 10 -3.60 -1.13 7.08
C ALA A 10 -2.92 -2.50 7.15
N LYS A 11 -3.38 -3.28 8.12
CA LYS A 11 -3.09 -4.69 8.31
C LYS A 11 -4.43 -5.42 8.28
N ASP A 12 -4.58 -6.32 7.31
CA ASP A 12 -5.76 -7.17 7.15
C ASP A 12 -5.37 -8.65 7.15
N ASP A 13 -6.35 -9.50 7.49
CA ASP A 13 -6.18 -10.94 7.61
C ASP A 13 -6.61 -11.72 6.35
N SER A 14 -6.68 -11.07 5.19
CA SER A 14 -6.92 -11.80 3.93
C SER A 14 -5.68 -12.61 3.53
N ASP A 15 -5.88 -13.69 2.77
CA ASP A 15 -4.77 -14.56 2.33
C ASP A 15 -3.65 -13.75 1.62
N ILE A 16 -4.04 -12.82 0.74
CA ILE A 16 -3.07 -11.95 0.06
C ILE A 16 -2.46 -10.91 1.01
N GLY A 17 -3.24 -10.39 1.95
CA GLY A 17 -2.77 -9.45 2.96
C GLY A 17 -1.69 -10.07 3.85
N GLN A 18 -1.91 -11.30 4.31
CA GLN A 18 -0.94 -12.08 5.09
C GLN A 18 0.31 -12.39 4.27
N ALA A 19 0.15 -12.82 3.00
CA ALA A 19 1.30 -13.08 2.13
C ALA A 19 2.15 -11.82 1.86
N ILE A 20 1.53 -10.63 1.75
CA ILE A 20 2.25 -9.36 1.65
C ILE A 20 3.00 -9.07 2.95
N GLN A 21 2.35 -9.25 4.10
CA GLN A 21 2.97 -9.01 5.41
C GLN A 21 4.18 -9.93 5.62
N GLU A 22 4.03 -11.24 5.43
CA GLU A 22 5.14 -12.19 5.55
C GLU A 22 6.35 -11.84 4.66
N SER A 23 6.07 -11.32 3.45
CA SER A 23 7.11 -10.92 2.49
C SER A 23 7.75 -9.57 2.75
N THR A 24 7.05 -8.63 3.38
CA THR A 24 7.45 -7.22 3.36
C THR A 24 7.42 -6.51 4.71
N GLY A 25 6.68 -7.00 5.70
CA GLY A 25 6.57 -6.42 7.04
C GLY A 25 5.17 -6.48 7.63
N HIS A 26 4.70 -5.39 8.23
CA HIS A 26 3.49 -5.38 9.06
C HIS A 26 2.22 -4.93 8.34
N TYR A 27 2.33 -4.31 7.17
CA TYR A 27 1.21 -3.67 6.49
C TYR A 27 0.96 -4.31 5.13
N SER A 28 -0.30 -4.64 4.86
CA SER A 28 -0.77 -5.22 3.60
C SER A 28 -1.28 -4.16 2.62
N HIS A 29 -1.69 -2.98 3.12
CA HIS A 29 -2.30 -1.95 2.29
C HIS A 29 -1.95 -0.54 2.76
N VAL A 30 -2.03 0.43 1.84
CA VAL A 30 -1.78 1.85 2.13
C VAL A 30 -2.74 2.75 1.35
N ALA A 31 -3.17 3.83 2.00
CA ALA A 31 -4.04 4.86 1.44
C ALA A 31 -3.59 6.26 1.89
N ILE A 32 -4.18 7.31 1.30
CA ILE A 32 -4.01 8.70 1.74
C ILE A 32 -5.37 9.38 1.93
N PHE A 33 -5.53 10.09 3.04
CA PHE A 33 -6.73 10.89 3.31
C PHE A 33 -6.58 12.28 2.71
N LEU A 34 -7.45 12.62 1.76
CA LEU A 34 -7.46 13.92 1.09
C LEU A 34 -8.86 14.50 0.98
N ASP A 35 -9.02 15.77 1.37
CA ASP A 35 -10.27 16.53 1.27
C ASP A 35 -11.52 15.78 1.79
N GLY A 36 -11.37 15.05 2.89
CA GLY A 36 -12.47 14.30 3.50
C GLY A 36 -12.67 12.87 2.98
N GLN A 37 -11.89 12.44 1.99
CA GLN A 37 -12.01 11.13 1.33
C GLN A 37 -10.72 10.32 1.46
N VAL A 38 -10.81 8.99 1.35
CA VAL A 38 -9.65 8.09 1.32
C VAL A 38 -9.34 7.69 -0.12
N TYR A 39 -8.15 8.03 -0.60
CA TYR A 39 -7.65 7.67 -1.93
C TYR A 39 -6.71 6.48 -1.85
N HIS A 40 -6.94 5.46 -2.67
CA HIS A 40 -6.10 4.25 -2.75
C HIS A 40 -6.35 3.48 -4.04
N ALA A 41 -5.44 2.55 -4.36
CA ALA A 41 -5.67 1.52 -5.37
C ALA A 41 -6.12 0.22 -4.69
N SER A 42 -7.27 -0.33 -5.06
CA SER A 42 -7.83 -1.57 -4.49
C SER A 42 -8.04 -2.63 -5.55
N GLY A 43 -7.87 -3.91 -5.19
CA GLY A 43 -8.18 -5.02 -6.11
C GLY A 43 -9.64 -5.07 -6.57
N LYS A 44 -10.57 -4.42 -5.86
CA LYS A 44 -11.99 -4.40 -6.23
C LYS A 44 -12.34 -3.29 -7.23
N ALA A 45 -11.75 -2.11 -7.09
CA ALA A 45 -12.19 -0.91 -7.80
C ALA A 45 -11.07 -0.19 -8.60
N GLY A 46 -9.83 -0.70 -8.57
CA GLY A 46 -8.68 0.06 -9.07
C GLY A 46 -8.40 1.29 -8.20
N VAL A 47 -7.91 2.37 -8.80
CA VAL A 47 -7.69 3.65 -8.13
C VAL A 47 -9.02 4.34 -7.88
N VAL A 48 -9.37 4.52 -6.60
CA VAL A 48 -10.66 5.05 -6.15
C VAL A 48 -10.48 6.06 -5.02
N CYS A 49 -11.48 6.93 -4.86
CA CYS A 49 -11.68 7.69 -3.63
C CYS A 49 -13.03 7.31 -3.00
N GLN A 50 -13.05 7.06 -1.71
CA GLN A 50 -14.26 6.65 -0.99
C GLN A 50 -14.35 7.30 0.39
N GLU A 51 -15.56 7.31 0.95
CA GLU A 51 -15.82 7.85 2.28
C GLU A 51 -15.04 7.03 3.33
N PRO A 52 -14.52 7.66 4.41
CA PRO A 52 -13.81 6.95 5.47
C PRO A 52 -14.59 5.77 6.04
N ARG A 53 -15.91 5.91 6.21
CA ARG A 53 -16.79 4.84 6.72
C ARG A 53 -16.84 3.59 5.84
N ASP A 54 -16.54 3.74 4.54
CA ASP A 54 -16.54 2.66 3.57
C ASP A 54 -15.12 2.06 3.42
N PHE A 55 -14.10 2.71 3.97
CA PHE A 55 -12.70 2.26 3.99
C PHE A 55 -12.30 1.56 5.29
N PHE A 56 -12.71 2.09 6.44
CA PHE A 56 -12.35 1.54 7.75
C PHE A 56 -13.25 0.35 8.10
N GLU A 57 -12.65 -0.83 8.19
CA GLU A 57 -13.29 -2.09 8.56
C GLU A 57 -12.97 -2.43 10.03
N SER A 58 -13.91 -3.06 10.75
CA SER A 58 -13.75 -3.35 12.19
C SER A 58 -12.63 -4.33 12.49
N ASP A 59 -12.32 -5.21 11.54
CA ASP A 59 -11.41 -6.34 11.72
C ASP A 59 -10.01 -6.04 11.18
N CYS A 60 -9.77 -4.80 10.73
CA CYS A 60 -8.48 -4.32 10.25
C CYS A 60 -7.82 -3.41 11.29
N LEU A 61 -6.49 -3.49 11.40
CA LEU A 61 -5.70 -2.55 12.18
C LEU A 61 -5.14 -1.45 11.27
N TYR A 62 -5.13 -0.22 11.78
CA TYR A 62 -4.68 0.94 11.03
C TYR A 62 -3.68 1.78 11.81
N ASP A 63 -2.60 2.18 11.15
CA ASP A 63 -1.66 3.16 11.67
C ASP A 63 -1.64 4.40 10.77
N ILE A 64 -1.54 5.57 11.40
CA ILE A 64 -1.63 6.86 10.72
C ILE A 64 -0.29 7.56 10.81
N TYR A 65 0.22 7.99 9.66
CA TYR A 65 1.45 8.75 9.52
C TYR A 65 1.18 10.03 8.74
N SER A 66 1.94 11.08 9.02
CA SER A 66 1.90 12.31 8.24
C SER A 66 3.27 12.66 7.67
N TYR A 67 3.28 13.38 6.55
CA TYR A 67 4.48 14.00 6.01
C TYR A 67 4.38 15.52 6.19
N PRO A 68 5.14 16.14 7.12
CA PRO A 68 4.98 17.57 7.43
C PRO A 68 5.23 18.54 6.27
N GLN A 69 5.97 18.12 5.24
CA GLN A 69 6.29 18.96 4.07
C GLN A 69 5.41 18.63 2.85
N ILE A 70 4.30 17.91 3.05
CA ILE A 70 3.40 17.54 1.98
C ILE A 70 2.79 18.77 1.29
N ASP A 71 2.87 18.81 -0.03
CA ASP A 71 2.10 19.75 -0.85
C ASP A 71 0.75 19.13 -1.19
N ILE A 72 -0.24 19.36 -0.33
CA ILE A 72 -1.58 18.79 -0.43
C ILE A 72 -2.22 19.06 -1.80
N GLN A 73 -2.08 20.28 -2.32
CA GLN A 73 -2.71 20.64 -3.60
C GLN A 73 -2.09 19.87 -4.77
N LYS A 74 -0.76 19.72 -4.75
CA LYS A 74 -0.05 18.94 -5.77
C LYS A 74 -0.35 17.46 -5.68
N VAL A 75 -0.39 16.89 -4.48
CA VAL A 75 -0.72 15.46 -4.26
C VAL A 75 -2.16 15.18 -4.65
N LYS A 76 -3.12 16.01 -4.24
CA LYS A 76 -4.53 15.90 -4.63
C LYS A 76 -4.73 15.93 -6.14
N LYS A 77 -4.08 16.89 -6.82
CA LYS A 77 -4.15 16.99 -8.28
C LYS A 77 -3.68 15.70 -8.97
N ARG A 78 -2.60 15.08 -8.48
CA ARG A 78 -2.12 13.80 -9.02
C ARG A 78 -3.05 12.64 -8.69
N ALA A 79 -3.54 12.58 -7.45
CA ALA A 79 -4.52 11.58 -7.02
C ALA A 79 -5.74 11.55 -7.96
N ASP A 80 -6.30 12.72 -8.28
CA ASP A 80 -7.44 12.84 -9.19
C ASP A 80 -7.13 12.41 -10.63
N GLN A 81 -5.89 12.58 -11.10
CA GLN A 81 -5.48 12.19 -12.45
C GLN A 81 -5.49 10.69 -12.68
N HIS A 82 -5.39 9.90 -11.61
CA HIS A 82 -5.34 8.44 -11.69
C HIS A 82 -6.67 7.76 -11.34
N LEU A 83 -7.70 8.50 -10.90
CA LEU A 83 -9.00 7.91 -10.57
C LEU A 83 -9.56 7.09 -11.75
N GLY A 84 -9.98 5.86 -11.44
CA GLY A 84 -10.48 4.89 -12.42
C GLY A 84 -9.40 4.07 -13.13
N ALA A 85 -8.11 4.29 -12.87
CA ALA A 85 -7.05 3.40 -13.34
C ALA A 85 -7.23 1.99 -12.76
N PRO A 86 -6.96 0.91 -13.51
CA PRO A 86 -7.14 -0.45 -13.03
C PRO A 86 -6.17 -0.79 -11.89
N TYR A 87 -6.46 -1.89 -11.18
CA TYR A 87 -5.53 -2.43 -10.20
C TYR A 87 -4.47 -3.29 -10.88
N ASN A 88 -3.21 -3.05 -10.55
CA ASN A 88 -2.07 -3.83 -11.05
C ASN A 88 -1.91 -5.12 -10.22
N PHE A 89 -2.59 -6.19 -10.63
CA PHE A 89 -2.50 -7.50 -9.95
C PHE A 89 -1.17 -8.21 -10.15
N SER A 90 -0.39 -7.87 -11.18
CA SER A 90 0.89 -8.54 -11.41
C SER A 90 2.01 -7.96 -10.53
N PHE A 91 1.79 -6.79 -9.92
CA PHE A 91 2.80 -6.03 -9.18
C PHE A 91 4.05 -5.66 -9.99
N TYR A 92 4.08 -5.94 -11.29
CA TYR A 92 5.18 -5.56 -12.17
C TYR A 92 5.27 -4.03 -12.24
N PRO A 93 6.49 -3.46 -12.26
CA PRO A 93 6.67 -2.00 -12.31
C PRO A 93 6.06 -1.36 -13.57
N ASP A 94 6.04 -2.11 -14.68
CA ASP A 94 5.48 -1.74 -15.98
C ASP A 94 4.09 -2.36 -16.23
N GLY A 95 3.47 -2.96 -15.22
CA GLY A 95 2.11 -3.48 -15.29
C GLY A 95 1.07 -2.38 -15.50
N GLU A 96 -0.07 -2.75 -16.10
CA GLU A 96 -1.18 -1.81 -16.29
C GLU A 96 -1.83 -1.45 -14.95
N GLY A 97 -2.01 -0.16 -14.70
CA GLY A 97 -2.65 0.34 -13.49
C GLY A 97 -1.69 0.47 -12.30
N PHE A 98 -2.25 0.44 -11.09
CA PHE A 98 -1.46 0.60 -9.86
C PHE A 98 -1.87 -0.41 -8.79
N TYR A 99 -0.90 -0.84 -8.00
CA TYR A 99 -1.17 -1.36 -6.65
C TYR A 99 -1.00 -0.23 -5.62
N CYS A 100 -1.46 -0.47 -4.39
CA CYS A 100 -1.66 0.59 -3.40
C CYS A 100 -0.42 1.44 -3.12
N SER A 101 0.72 0.82 -2.81
CA SER A 101 1.96 1.57 -2.53
C SER A 101 2.60 2.15 -3.78
N GLN A 102 2.40 1.58 -4.97
CA GLN A 102 2.85 2.18 -6.23
C GLN A 102 2.09 3.48 -6.51
N TYR A 103 0.77 3.46 -6.32
CA TYR A 103 -0.08 4.64 -6.44
C TYR A 103 0.35 5.75 -5.47
N ILE A 104 0.57 5.43 -4.19
CA ILE A 104 1.03 6.41 -3.20
C ILE A 104 2.41 6.98 -3.56
N ALA A 105 3.35 6.14 -4.00
CA ALA A 105 4.68 6.59 -4.40
C ALA A 105 4.66 7.48 -5.66
N ASP A 106 3.71 7.27 -6.57
CA ASP A 106 3.54 8.11 -7.76
C ASP A 106 3.02 9.51 -7.39
N ILE A 107 1.93 9.58 -6.60
CA ILE A 107 1.30 10.87 -6.25
C ILE A 107 2.15 11.68 -5.25
N LEU A 108 2.87 10.99 -4.35
CA LEU A 108 3.78 11.54 -3.36
C LEU A 108 5.20 10.96 -3.57
N PRO A 109 5.99 11.54 -4.50
CA PRO A 109 7.28 10.98 -4.94
C PRO A 109 8.42 11.33 -3.97
N ILE A 110 8.27 10.89 -2.72
CA ILE A 110 9.30 10.95 -1.67
C ILE A 110 9.87 9.56 -1.35
N PHE A 111 9.35 8.53 -2.01
CA PHE A 111 9.67 7.13 -1.78
C PHE A 111 10.45 6.58 -2.97
N GLU A 112 11.54 5.87 -2.67
CA GLU A 112 12.32 5.15 -3.67
C GLU A 112 11.78 3.73 -3.87
N THR A 113 12.01 3.17 -5.05
CA THR A 113 11.75 1.75 -5.31
C THR A 113 12.85 0.90 -4.69
N ILE A 114 12.47 -0.26 -4.15
CA ILE A 114 13.38 -1.29 -3.66
C ILE A 114 13.18 -2.60 -4.43
N PRO A 115 14.13 -3.56 -4.38
CA PRO A 115 13.91 -4.90 -4.92
C PRO A 115 12.72 -5.58 -4.23
N MET A 116 11.74 -6.03 -5.01
CA MET A 116 10.55 -6.70 -4.49
C MET A 116 10.88 -8.09 -3.91
N LYS A 117 10.20 -8.42 -2.81
CA LYS A 117 10.29 -9.68 -2.07
C LYS A 117 8.95 -10.40 -2.10
N PHE A 118 9.01 -11.72 -2.17
CA PHE A 118 7.86 -12.61 -2.22
C PHE A 118 8.07 -13.84 -1.32
N GLY A 119 8.97 -13.75 -0.34
CA GLY A 119 9.37 -14.85 0.55
C GLY A 119 8.84 -14.69 1.98
N ASP A 120 9.34 -15.48 2.92
CA ASP A 120 8.93 -15.46 4.34
C ASP A 120 10.15 -15.56 5.30
N ASN A 121 11.31 -15.09 4.84
CA ASN A 121 12.63 -15.27 5.45
C ASN A 121 13.17 -16.71 5.47
N THR A 122 12.37 -17.72 5.12
CA THR A 122 12.82 -19.12 5.00
C THR A 122 13.01 -19.53 3.54
N GLN A 123 12.08 -19.14 2.67
CA GLN A 123 12.16 -19.31 1.22
C GLN A 123 12.12 -17.96 0.49
N GLU A 124 12.80 -17.88 -0.65
CA GLU A 124 12.89 -16.66 -1.46
C GLU A 124 11.55 -16.29 -2.11
N ILE A 125 10.73 -17.30 -2.39
CA ILE A 125 9.36 -17.18 -2.91
C ILE A 125 8.48 -18.17 -2.14
N SER A 126 7.48 -17.68 -1.39
CA SER A 126 6.52 -18.46 -0.61
C SER A 126 5.59 -19.30 -1.50
N ASP A 127 4.96 -20.31 -0.94
CA ASP A 127 4.07 -21.19 -1.70
C ASP A 127 2.83 -20.43 -2.23
N PHE A 128 2.31 -19.50 -1.43
CA PHE A 128 1.25 -18.58 -1.84
C PHE A 128 1.64 -17.85 -3.14
N TRP A 129 2.82 -17.20 -3.17
CA TRP A 129 3.24 -16.43 -4.34
C TRP A 129 3.53 -17.33 -5.55
N ARG A 130 4.03 -18.56 -5.35
CA ARG A 130 4.18 -19.52 -6.46
C ARG A 130 2.86 -19.87 -7.10
N GLU A 131 1.82 -20.10 -6.29
CA GLU A 131 0.47 -20.40 -6.76
C GLU A 131 -0.18 -19.19 -7.43
N TYR A 132 -0.11 -18.03 -6.79
CA TYR A 132 -0.63 -16.77 -7.32
C TYR A 132 -0.11 -16.46 -8.72
N TYR A 133 1.22 -16.52 -8.91
CA TYR A 133 1.84 -16.23 -10.21
C TYR A 133 1.66 -17.35 -11.24
N ARG A 134 1.53 -18.61 -10.80
CA ARG A 134 1.15 -19.72 -11.68
C ARG A 134 -0.24 -19.50 -12.29
N ASP A 135 -1.19 -19.04 -11.48
CA ASP A 135 -2.56 -18.77 -11.92
C ASP A 135 -2.64 -17.54 -12.83
N LEU A 136 -1.79 -16.54 -12.60
CA LEU A 136 -1.60 -15.41 -13.52
C LEU A 136 -0.90 -15.78 -14.84
N GLY A 137 -0.23 -16.95 -14.90
CA GLY A 137 0.59 -17.35 -16.04
C GLY A 137 1.84 -16.48 -16.23
N LEU A 138 2.33 -15.85 -15.15
CA LEU A 138 3.48 -14.95 -15.14
C LEU A 138 4.59 -15.48 -14.20
N PRO A 139 5.86 -15.13 -14.43
CA PRO A 139 6.88 -15.35 -13.42
C PRO A 139 6.71 -14.38 -12.24
N VAL A 140 7.18 -14.78 -11.06
CA VAL A 140 7.24 -13.90 -9.90
C VAL A 140 8.26 -12.78 -10.19
N PRO A 141 7.91 -11.48 -10.04
CA PRO A 141 8.79 -10.34 -10.30
C PRO A 141 9.78 -10.13 -9.15
N LEU A 142 10.38 -11.22 -8.66
CA LEU A 142 11.38 -11.19 -7.61
C LEU A 142 12.55 -10.29 -8.04
N ASN A 143 13.01 -9.43 -7.12
CA ASN A 143 14.10 -8.46 -7.32
C ASN A 143 13.83 -7.35 -8.36
N GLN A 144 12.66 -7.31 -9.00
CA GLN A 144 12.27 -6.15 -9.81
C GLN A 144 12.06 -4.94 -8.89
N PRO A 145 12.25 -3.70 -9.39
CA PRO A 145 11.99 -2.50 -8.61
C PRO A 145 10.48 -2.37 -8.30
N GLY A 146 10.14 -2.08 -7.05
CA GLY A 146 8.77 -1.82 -6.62
C GLY A 146 8.72 -1.14 -5.27
N THR A 147 7.51 -0.97 -4.73
CA THR A 147 7.29 -0.43 -3.38
C THR A 147 6.40 -1.40 -2.60
N ASN A 148 6.36 -1.26 -1.28
CA ASN A 148 5.37 -1.96 -0.46
C ASN A 148 4.95 -1.09 0.74
N PRO A 149 3.77 -1.32 1.33
CA PRO A 149 3.26 -0.49 2.42
C PRO A 149 4.23 -0.39 3.61
N SER A 150 4.82 -1.51 4.04
CA SER A 150 5.79 -1.51 5.15
C SER A 150 7.04 -0.68 4.86
N GLN A 151 7.60 -0.76 3.65
CA GLN A 151 8.73 0.07 3.25
C GLN A 151 8.37 1.55 3.26
N LEU A 152 7.21 1.96 2.73
CA LEU A 152 6.79 3.36 2.77
C LEU A 152 6.68 3.86 4.23
N ALA A 153 6.12 3.05 5.13
CA ALA A 153 5.96 3.40 6.54
C ALA A 153 7.30 3.56 7.29
N THR A 154 8.40 2.98 6.79
CA THR A 154 9.76 3.17 7.37
C THR A 154 10.46 4.45 6.91
N SER A 155 9.85 5.25 6.04
CA SER A 155 10.47 6.48 5.55
C SER A 155 10.75 7.45 6.70
N PRO A 156 11.99 7.97 6.83
CA PRO A 156 12.36 8.91 7.91
C PRO A 156 11.69 10.29 7.75
N LEU A 157 11.01 10.52 6.61
CA LEU A 157 10.25 11.73 6.35
C LEU A 157 8.86 11.68 6.98
N LEU A 158 8.36 10.49 7.31
CA LEU A 158 7.05 10.30 7.91
C LEU A 158 7.12 10.41 9.44
N VAL A 159 6.10 11.04 10.01
CA VAL A 159 5.90 11.15 11.45
C VAL A 159 4.68 10.31 11.82
N CYS A 160 4.88 9.37 12.74
CA CYS A 160 3.80 8.57 13.28
C CYS A 160 2.83 9.46 14.09
N LYS A 161 1.55 9.48 13.70
CA LYS A 161 0.49 10.23 14.40
C LYS A 161 -0.30 9.34 15.36
N GLU A 162 -0.65 8.14 14.93
CA GLU A 162 -1.47 7.21 15.69
C GLU A 162 -1.03 5.79 15.35
N ARG A 163 -0.83 4.96 16.38
CA ARG A 163 -0.70 3.51 16.23
C ARG A 163 -1.77 2.83 17.04
N ASN A 164 -2.35 1.78 16.50
CA ASN A 164 -3.19 0.91 17.31
C ASN A 164 -2.30 0.18 18.34
N LEU A 165 -2.34 0.64 19.59
CA LEU A 165 -1.56 0.14 20.74
C LEU A 165 -1.86 -1.31 21.15
N HIS A 166 -2.68 -2.03 20.38
CA HIS A 166 -3.04 -3.42 20.64
C HIS A 166 -2.18 -4.43 19.88
N ASP A 167 -1.28 -3.99 18.99
CA ASP A 167 -0.24 -4.86 18.43
C ASP A 167 0.94 -4.89 19.42
N SER A 168 0.97 -5.90 20.30
CA SER A 168 1.99 -6.10 21.34
C SER A 168 3.35 -6.55 20.82
N ASP A 169 3.51 -6.64 19.49
CA ASP A 169 4.57 -7.42 18.84
C ASP A 169 5.67 -6.55 18.21
N PHE A 170 5.91 -5.36 18.77
CA PHE A 170 7.07 -4.51 18.45
C PHE A 170 7.98 -4.30 19.66
#